data_AF-A0A2N2RTX4-F1
#
_entry.id   AF-A0A2N2RTX4-F1
#
_cell.length_a   1.000
_cell.length_b   1.000
_cell.length_c   1.000
_cell.angle_alpha   90.00
_cell.angle_beta   90.00
_cell.angle_gamma   90.00
#
_symmetry.space_group_name_H-M   'P 1'
#
loop_
_entity.id
_entity.type
_entity.pdbx_description
1 polymer ?
#
loop_
_entity_poly.entity_id
_entity_poly.type
_entity_poly.pdbx_seq_one_letter_code
_entity_poly.pdbx_strand_id
1 'polypeptide(L)'
;METITYRRSKVYDPALRLIHLWNGLAILFLILTVWLSELFDKGAAEDVLWQLHIYIGYALTIGIVARLAWGVVGPRHARFSDMWHPLTWWNAVRHFDFKVKPRFGHNVLASGVYLLVYVMLVTMVVTGLGLAAVEHGMGPLNVWLGDMPWLKDLLEEPHELIYSLLMGFVCVHIAALIWHENKDRMPLAQSMVTGYQYEIETSSADSLTNVDNT
;
A
#
# COMPACT_ATOMS: atom_id res chain seq x y z
N MET A 1 -3.49 -36.12 12.57
CA MET A 1 -3.21 -34.67 12.65
C MET A 1 -1.95 -34.42 11.86
N GLU A 2 -2.04 -33.63 10.79
CA GLU A 2 -0.88 -33.23 9.99
C GLU A 2 -0.11 -32.15 10.77
N THR A 3 1.13 -32.44 11.16
CA THR A 3 1.98 -31.48 11.88
C THR A 3 2.70 -30.59 10.87
N ILE A 4 2.23 -29.35 10.72
CA ILE A 4 2.90 -28.36 9.88
C ILE A 4 4.04 -27.70 10.68
N THR A 5 5.26 -27.84 10.19
CA THR A 5 6.46 -27.17 10.74
C THR A 5 6.69 -25.84 10.04
N TYR A 6 6.93 -24.77 10.80
CA TYR A 6 7.15 -23.42 10.26
C TYR A 6 8.57 -22.94 10.53
N ARG A 7 9.23 -22.43 9.49
CA ARG A 7 10.45 -21.63 9.62
C ARG A 7 10.07 -20.17 9.79
N ARG A 8 10.57 -19.50 10.84
CA ARG A 8 10.35 -18.06 11.06
C ARG A 8 11.62 -17.23 10.85
N SER A 9 11.48 -16.04 10.29
CA SER A 9 12.55 -15.05 10.18
C SER A 9 12.03 -13.66 10.55
N LYS A 10 12.89 -12.82 11.14
CA LYS A 10 12.56 -11.41 11.42
C LYS A 10 12.81 -10.59 10.15
N VAL A 11 11.74 -10.20 9.49
CA VAL A 11 11.79 -9.59 8.15
C VAL A 11 11.45 -8.10 8.22
N TYR A 12 10.37 -7.75 8.92
CA TYR A 12 9.89 -6.37 8.97
C TYR A 12 10.37 -5.66 10.23
N ASP A 13 11.02 -4.52 10.03
CA ASP A 13 11.50 -3.70 11.14
C ASP A 13 10.37 -2.92 11.83
N PRO A 14 10.54 -2.52 13.10
CA PRO A 14 9.52 -1.78 13.82
C PRO A 14 9.08 -0.47 13.17
N ALA A 15 10.00 0.29 12.58
CA ALA A 15 9.68 1.58 11.98
C ALA A 15 8.84 1.40 10.70
N LEU A 16 9.21 0.44 9.84
CA LEU A 16 8.43 0.11 8.64
C LEU A 16 6.99 -0.28 8.98
N ARG A 17 6.80 -1.08 10.04
CA ARG A 17 5.46 -1.51 10.49
C ARG A 17 4.63 -0.36 11.03
N LEU A 18 5.25 0.54 11.80
CA LEU A 18 4.58 1.75 12.29
C LEU A 18 4.19 2.69 11.16
N ILE A 19 5.09 2.92 10.20
CA ILE A 19 4.81 3.73 9.01
C ILE A 19 3.69 3.11 8.17
N HIS A 20 3.70 1.79 8.00
CA HIS A 20 2.62 1.08 7.30
C HIS A 20 1.28 1.23 8.02
N LEU A 21 1.23 1.03 9.34
CA LEU A 21 0.02 1.20 10.13
C LEU A 21 -0.49 2.65 10.07
N TRP A 22 0.41 3.62 10.21
CA TRP A 22 0.09 5.03 10.09
C TRP A 22 -0.55 5.36 8.73
N ASN A 23 0.08 4.93 7.64
CA ASN A 23 -0.44 5.16 6.28
C ASN A 23 -1.78 4.44 6.07
N GLY A 24 -1.91 3.20 6.53
CA GLY A 24 -3.15 2.43 6.43
C GLY A 24 -4.31 3.09 7.18
N LEU A 25 -4.07 3.59 8.39
CA LEU A 25 -5.06 4.33 9.17
C LEU A 25 -5.40 5.67 8.53
N ALA A 26 -4.42 6.42 8.04
CA ALA A 26 -4.67 7.69 7.36
C ALA A 26 -5.52 7.50 6.09
N ILE A 27 -5.22 6.48 5.27
CA ILE A 27 -6.02 6.13 4.09
C ILE A 27 -7.44 5.73 4.50
N LEU A 28 -7.59 4.91 5.54
CA LEU A 28 -8.91 4.53 6.05
C LEU A 28 -9.72 5.76 6.47
N PHE A 29 -9.14 6.67 7.23
CA PHE A 29 -9.85 7.88 7.66
C PHE A 29 -10.16 8.84 6.51
N LEU A 30 -9.29 8.96 5.50
CA LEU A 30 -9.58 9.73 4.27
C LEU A 30 -10.77 9.17 3.50
N ILE A 31 -10.86 7.85 3.39
CA ILE A 31 -12.02 7.19 2.77
C ILE A 31 -13.28 7.49 3.59
N LEU A 32 -13.20 7.36 4.91
CA LEU A 32 -14.33 7.59 5.79
C LEU A 32 -14.83 9.04 5.73
N THR A 33 -13.95 10.05 5.62
CA THR A 33 -14.40 11.44 5.50
C THR A 33 -15.17 11.69 4.21
N VAL A 34 -14.74 11.11 3.08
CA VAL A 34 -15.48 11.20 1.80
C VAL A 34 -16.84 10.52 1.93
N TRP A 35 -16.89 9.27 2.37
CA TRP A 35 -18.15 8.52 2.48
C TRP A 35 -19.12 9.16 3.47
N LEU A 36 -18.60 9.71 4.56
CA LEU A 36 -19.40 10.39 5.55
C LEU A 36 -19.91 11.74 5.01
N SER A 37 -19.12 12.45 4.20
CA SER A 37 -19.56 13.73 3.59
C SER A 37 -20.78 13.56 2.69
N GLU A 38 -20.87 12.44 1.97
CA GLU A 38 -22.03 12.11 1.12
C GLU A 38 -23.34 11.90 1.91
N LEU A 39 -23.26 11.67 3.22
CA LEU A 39 -24.43 11.49 4.09
C LEU A 39 -24.99 12.81 4.64
N PHE A 40 -24.29 13.93 4.45
CA PHE A 40 -24.72 15.24 4.94
C PHE A 40 -25.14 16.15 3.78
N ASP A 41 -26.15 16.98 4.02
CA ASP A 41 -26.50 18.08 3.11
C ASP A 41 -25.44 19.19 3.16
N LYS A 42 -25.38 19.98 2.08
CA LYS A 42 -24.47 21.12 1.98
C LYS A 42 -24.62 22.06 3.17
N GLY A 43 -23.52 22.24 3.91
CA GLY A 43 -23.48 23.11 5.08
C GLY A 43 -22.30 22.82 6.00
N ALA A 44 -22.36 23.38 7.21
CA ALA A 44 -21.23 23.38 8.15
C ALA A 44 -20.70 21.98 8.51
N ALA A 45 -21.55 20.95 8.50
CA ALA A 45 -21.12 19.58 8.77
C ALA A 45 -20.24 19.02 7.65
N GLU A 46 -20.62 19.27 6.39
CA GLU A 46 -19.83 18.90 5.21
C GLU A 46 -18.48 19.63 5.20
N ASP A 47 -18.49 20.95 5.46
CA ASP A 47 -17.27 21.77 5.51
C ASP A 47 -16.26 21.25 6.55
N VAL A 48 -16.76 20.81 7.71
CA VAL A 48 -15.92 20.22 8.76
C VAL A 48 -15.31 18.89 8.28
N LEU A 49 -16.06 18.06 7.56
CA LEU A 49 -15.56 16.79 7.02
C LEU A 49 -14.49 17.03 5.95
N TRP A 50 -14.67 18.02 5.08
CA TRP A 50 -13.65 18.41 4.10
C TRP A 50 -12.37 18.95 4.77
N GLN A 51 -12.50 19.78 5.82
CA GLN A 51 -11.34 20.22 6.59
C GLN A 51 -10.62 19.04 7.27
N LEU A 52 -11.36 18.09 7.84
CA LEU A 52 -10.80 16.87 8.39
C LEU A 52 -10.09 16.04 7.32
N HIS A 53 -10.69 15.89 6.13
CA HIS A 53 -10.07 15.21 4.99
C HIS A 53 -8.71 15.85 4.65
N ILE A 54 -8.63 17.18 4.56
CA ILE A 54 -7.39 17.91 4.29
C ILE A 54 -6.34 17.66 5.39
N TYR A 55 -6.72 17.77 6.67
CA TYR A 55 -5.79 17.53 7.78
C TYR A 55 -5.27 16.10 7.84
N ILE A 56 -6.13 15.12 7.59
CA ILE A 56 -5.72 13.71 7.48
C ILE A 56 -4.83 13.54 6.24
N GLY A 57 -5.07 14.27 5.16
CA GLY A 57 -4.21 14.34 3.97
C GLY A 57 -2.79 14.83 4.30
N TYR A 58 -2.66 15.80 5.20
CA TYR A 58 -1.35 16.22 5.72
C TYR A 58 -0.67 15.13 6.56
N ALA A 59 -1.43 14.42 7.39
CA ALA A 59 -0.91 13.26 8.13
C ALA A 59 -0.45 12.13 7.18
N LEU A 60 -1.20 11.86 6.11
CA LEU A 60 -0.79 10.91 5.07
C LEU A 60 0.48 11.39 4.35
N THR A 61 0.57 12.67 4.01
CA THR A 61 1.75 13.28 3.38
C THR A 61 3.02 12.99 4.20
N ILE A 62 2.98 13.24 5.52
CA ILE A 62 4.09 12.96 6.43
C ILE A 62 4.44 11.46 6.41
N GLY A 63 3.44 10.59 6.46
CA GLY A 63 3.64 9.14 6.45
C GLY A 63 4.21 8.60 5.13
N ILE A 64 3.80 9.14 3.99
CA ILE A 64 4.36 8.81 2.67
C ILE A 64 5.79 9.30 2.56
N VAL A 65 6.09 10.54 2.97
CA VAL A 65 7.47 11.06 2.99
C VAL A 65 8.37 10.20 3.87
N ALA A 66 7.91 9.84 5.08
CA ALA A 66 8.62 8.95 5.98
C ALA A 66 8.87 7.57 5.33
N ARG A 67 7.88 7.01 4.63
CA ARG A 67 8.00 5.74 3.93
C ARG A 67 9.01 5.80 2.78
N LEU A 68 8.98 6.87 1.99
CA LEU A 68 9.92 7.09 0.89
C LEU A 68 11.36 7.20 1.41
N ALA A 69 11.57 7.99 2.47
CA ALA A 69 12.87 8.10 3.14
C ALA A 69 13.34 6.74 3.68
N TRP A 70 12.46 6.01 4.38
CA TRP A 70 12.78 4.68 4.90
C TRP A 70 13.03 3.64 3.80
N GLY A 71 12.43 3.81 2.63
CA GLY A 71 12.67 2.98 1.46
C GLY A 71 14.02 3.19 0.79
N VAL A 72 14.75 4.24 1.17
CA VAL A 72 16.12 4.50 0.72
C VAL A 72 17.13 4.13 1.81
N VAL A 73 16.93 4.61 3.04
CA VAL A 73 17.90 4.47 4.14
C VAL A 73 17.68 3.24 5.02
N GLY A 74 16.50 2.62 4.95
CA GLY A 74 16.08 1.57 5.86
C GLY A 74 16.78 0.22 5.66
N PRO A 75 16.39 -0.80 6.45
CA PRO A 75 16.92 -2.16 6.36
C PRO A 75 16.64 -2.82 5.00
N ARG A 76 17.36 -3.90 4.69
CA ARG A 76 17.30 -4.60 3.39
C ARG A 76 15.88 -4.77 2.84
N HIS A 77 14.97 -5.31 3.65
CA HIS A 77 13.58 -5.60 3.25
C HIS A 77 12.65 -4.38 3.19
N ALA A 78 13.07 -3.23 3.73
CA ALA A 78 12.34 -1.97 3.62
C ALA A 78 12.67 -1.21 2.32
N ARG A 79 13.81 -1.51 1.71
CA ARG A 79 14.34 -0.76 0.56
C ARG A 79 13.58 -1.03 -0.72
N PHE A 80 13.40 0.00 -1.54
CA PHE A 80 12.82 -0.14 -2.88
C PHE A 80 13.67 -1.04 -3.79
N SER A 81 14.99 -1.12 -3.55
CA SER A 81 15.88 -2.02 -4.29
C SER A 81 15.56 -3.51 -4.08
N ASP A 82 15.08 -3.90 -2.89
CA ASP A 82 14.66 -5.29 -2.62
C ASP A 82 13.26 -5.59 -3.22
N MET A 83 12.55 -4.55 -3.66
CA MET A 83 11.27 -4.64 -4.35
C MET A 83 11.41 -4.50 -5.87
N TRP A 84 12.61 -4.30 -6.41
CA TRP A 84 12.81 -4.00 -7.84
C TRP A 84 13.21 -5.24 -8.64
N HIS A 85 12.24 -5.86 -9.31
CA HIS A 85 12.41 -7.11 -10.06
C HIS A 85 11.86 -7.06 -11.51
N PRO A 86 12.33 -6.11 -12.35
CA PRO A 86 11.76 -5.86 -13.68
C PRO A 86 11.83 -7.05 -14.63
N LEU A 87 12.93 -7.80 -14.62
CA LEU A 87 13.07 -8.99 -15.48
C LEU A 87 12.06 -10.07 -15.10
N THR A 88 11.82 -10.28 -13.80
CA THR A 88 10.86 -11.28 -13.33
C THR A 88 9.43 -10.87 -13.68
N TRP A 89 9.08 -9.60 -13.52
CA TRP A 89 7.75 -9.09 -13.91
C TRP A 89 7.52 -9.24 -15.41
N TRP A 90 8.50 -8.84 -16.22
CA TRP A 90 8.43 -8.96 -17.67
C TRP A 90 8.25 -10.41 -18.11
N ASN A 91 9.04 -11.33 -17.55
CA ASN A 91 8.94 -12.75 -17.88
C ASN A 91 7.60 -13.37 -17.45
N ALA A 92 7.09 -12.99 -16.28
CA ALA A 92 5.80 -13.47 -15.79
C ALA A 92 4.65 -13.04 -16.70
N VAL A 93 4.63 -11.77 -17.11
CA VAL A 93 3.63 -11.26 -18.06
C VAL A 93 3.79 -11.88 -19.44
N ARG A 94 5.03 -11.98 -19.95
CA ARG A 94 5.31 -12.48 -21.30
C ARG A 94 4.93 -13.95 -21.47
N HIS A 95 5.14 -14.78 -20.46
CA HIS A 95 4.90 -16.22 -20.53
C HIS A 95 3.62 -16.65 -19.81
N PHE A 96 2.83 -15.70 -19.27
CA PHE A 96 1.69 -15.97 -18.40
C PHE A 96 2.02 -16.94 -17.24
N ASP A 97 3.27 -16.92 -16.78
CA ASP A 97 3.76 -17.76 -15.70
C ASP A 97 3.98 -16.93 -14.45
N PHE A 98 3.01 -17.01 -13.54
CA PHE A 98 3.02 -16.32 -12.25
C PHE A 98 3.55 -17.20 -11.12
N LYS A 99 4.22 -18.33 -11.43
CA LYS A 99 4.84 -19.20 -10.42
C LYS A 99 6.22 -18.66 -10.06
N VAL A 100 6.28 -17.85 -9.01
CA VAL A 100 7.55 -17.42 -8.42
C VAL A 100 7.70 -18.04 -7.04
N LYS A 101 8.89 -18.59 -6.75
CA LYS A 101 9.18 -19.19 -5.45
C LYS A 101 8.95 -18.15 -4.34
N PRO A 102 8.23 -18.52 -3.25
CA PRO A 102 8.11 -17.69 -2.08
C PRO A 102 9.50 -17.28 -1.56
N ARG A 103 9.58 -16.06 -1.02
CA ARG A 103 10.79 -15.49 -0.43
C ARG A 103 10.42 -14.73 0.82
N PHE A 104 11.29 -14.74 1.82
CA PHE A 104 11.22 -13.79 2.92
C PHE A 104 11.33 -12.35 2.40
N GLY A 105 10.44 -11.48 2.88
CA GLY A 105 10.23 -10.13 2.37
C GLY A 105 8.98 -10.03 1.49
N HIS A 106 9.01 -9.05 0.60
CA HIS A 106 7.91 -8.80 -0.33
C HIS A 106 7.82 -9.90 -1.38
N ASN A 107 6.59 -10.31 -1.72
CA ASN A 107 6.36 -11.19 -2.85
C ASN A 107 6.85 -10.51 -4.14
N VAL A 108 7.67 -11.22 -4.92
CA VAL A 108 8.34 -10.68 -6.11
C VAL A 108 7.33 -10.20 -7.16
N LEU A 109 6.23 -10.90 -7.39
CA LEU A 109 5.20 -10.46 -8.35
C LEU A 109 4.40 -9.29 -7.79
N ALA A 110 4.03 -9.36 -6.51
CA ALA A 110 3.27 -8.29 -5.87
C ALA A 110 4.08 -6.99 -5.70
N SER A 111 5.42 -7.09 -5.66
CA SER A 111 6.31 -5.93 -5.50
C SER A 111 6.15 -4.88 -6.62
N GLY A 112 5.87 -5.30 -7.86
CA GLY A 112 5.56 -4.37 -8.95
C GLY A 112 4.28 -3.59 -8.72
N VAL A 113 3.22 -4.25 -8.24
CA VAL A 113 1.96 -3.60 -7.86
C VAL A 113 2.16 -2.63 -6.70
N TYR A 114 2.95 -3.01 -5.69
CA TYR A 114 3.25 -2.13 -4.57
C TYR A 114 4.00 -0.86 -5.01
N LEU A 115 4.95 -0.96 -5.93
CA LEU A 115 5.64 0.20 -6.50
C LEU A 115 4.69 1.11 -7.27
N LEU A 116 3.77 0.53 -8.06
CA LEU A 116 2.73 1.30 -8.73
C LEU A 116 1.84 2.04 -7.73
N VAL A 117 1.44 1.37 -6.65
CA VAL A 117 0.65 1.99 -5.57
C VAL A 117 1.43 3.11 -4.89
N TYR A 118 2.75 2.99 -4.69
CA TYR A 118 3.54 4.11 -4.17
C TYR A 118 3.54 5.31 -5.11
N VAL A 119 3.65 5.10 -6.43
CA VAL A 119 3.54 6.19 -7.41
C VAL A 119 2.17 6.84 -7.33
N MET A 120 1.09 6.04 -7.29
CA MET A 120 -0.27 6.53 -7.12
C MET A 120 -0.45 7.36 -5.84
N LEU A 121 0.08 6.88 -4.71
CA LEU A 121 0.01 7.59 -3.43
C LEU A 121 0.79 8.91 -3.44
N VAL A 122 1.95 8.96 -4.10
CA VAL A 122 2.69 10.22 -4.29
C VAL A 122 1.88 11.20 -5.13
N THR A 123 1.28 10.74 -6.23
CA THR A 123 0.40 11.59 -7.06
C THR A 123 -0.82 12.06 -6.27
N MET A 124 -1.44 11.22 -5.43
CA MET A 124 -2.54 11.62 -4.53
C MET A 124 -2.12 12.72 -3.56
N VAL A 125 -0.93 12.61 -2.97
CA VAL A 125 -0.40 13.63 -2.07
C VAL A 125 -0.17 14.94 -2.82
N VAL A 126 0.46 14.90 -3.99
CA VAL A 126 0.74 16.11 -4.79
C VAL A 126 -0.56 16.80 -5.22
N THR A 127 -1.50 16.04 -5.77
CA THR A 127 -2.79 16.56 -6.24
C THR A 127 -3.64 17.05 -5.08
N GLY A 128 -3.73 16.31 -3.97
CA GLY A 128 -4.49 16.69 -2.79
C GLY A 128 -3.96 17.95 -2.09
N LEU A 129 -2.63 18.10 -1.98
CA LEU A 129 -2.03 19.34 -1.46
C LEU A 129 -2.30 20.54 -2.38
N GLY A 130 -2.31 20.31 -3.70
CA GLY A 130 -2.65 21.33 -4.68
C GLY A 130 -4.12 21.74 -4.63
N LEU A 131 -5.04 20.78 -4.52
CA LEU A 131 -6.48 21.04 -4.34
C LEU A 131 -6.76 21.77 -3.01
N ALA A 132 -6.12 21.35 -1.92
CA ALA A 132 -6.23 22.05 -0.65
C ALA A 132 -5.84 23.54 -0.78
N ALA A 133 -4.84 23.85 -1.62
CA ALA A 133 -4.42 25.21 -1.90
C ALA A 133 -5.39 25.98 -2.81
N VAL A 134 -5.72 25.43 -3.98
CA VAL A 134 -6.48 26.13 -5.03
C VAL A 134 -7.97 26.25 -4.69
N GLU A 135 -8.56 25.22 -4.08
CA GLU A 135 -10.00 25.17 -3.82
C GLU A 135 -10.37 25.62 -2.41
N HIS A 136 -9.57 25.25 -1.41
CA HIS A 136 -9.87 25.55 -0.01
C HIS A 136 -9.02 26.68 0.57
N GLY A 137 -8.04 27.21 -0.16
CA GLY A 137 -7.13 28.25 0.34
C GLY A 137 -6.30 27.79 1.54
N MET A 138 -6.03 26.49 1.65
CA MET A 138 -5.37 25.86 2.78
C MET A 138 -3.99 25.30 2.41
N GLY A 139 -3.17 25.11 3.45
CA GLY A 139 -1.91 24.40 3.33
C GLY A 139 -0.74 25.24 2.82
N PRO A 140 0.46 24.63 2.79
CA PRO A 140 1.70 25.35 2.51
C PRO A 140 1.80 25.84 1.05
N LEU A 141 1.10 25.18 0.13
CA LEU A 141 1.13 25.52 -1.29
C LEU A 141 0.19 26.68 -1.67
N ASN A 142 -0.71 27.11 -0.76
CA ASN A 142 -1.67 28.19 -1.03
C ASN A 142 -0.98 29.49 -1.48
N VAL A 143 0.15 29.83 -0.88
CA VAL A 143 0.93 31.04 -1.22
C VAL A 143 1.39 31.06 -2.69
N TRP A 144 1.55 29.88 -3.30
CA TRP A 144 2.04 29.76 -4.67
C TRP A 144 0.93 29.42 -5.66
N LEU A 145 -0.01 28.56 -5.27
CA LEU A 145 -1.01 27.98 -6.18
C LEU A 145 -2.42 28.53 -5.98
N GLY A 146 -2.73 29.17 -4.83
CA GLY A 146 -4.09 29.58 -4.48
C GLY A 146 -4.78 30.49 -5.51
N ASP A 147 -4.00 31.36 -6.16
CA ASP A 147 -4.50 32.29 -7.19
C ASP A 147 -4.53 31.67 -8.61
N MET A 148 -4.44 30.35 -8.74
CA MET A 148 -4.45 29.64 -10.03
C MET A 148 -5.67 28.70 -10.19
N PRO A 149 -6.90 29.24 -10.39
CA PRO A 149 -8.12 28.42 -10.49
C PRO A 149 -8.09 27.36 -11.61
N TRP A 150 -7.36 27.63 -12.69
CA TRP A 150 -7.22 26.69 -13.83
C TRP A 150 -6.54 25.37 -13.43
N LEU A 151 -5.83 25.32 -12.31
CA LEU A 151 -5.23 24.09 -11.79
C LEU A 151 -6.25 23.17 -11.13
N LYS A 152 -7.43 23.67 -10.74
CA LYS A 152 -8.42 22.86 -10.00
C LYS A 152 -8.75 21.59 -10.77
N ASP A 153 -9.31 21.72 -11.98
CA ASP A 153 -9.75 20.57 -12.78
C ASP A 153 -8.57 19.63 -13.12
N LEU A 154 -7.38 20.19 -13.38
CA LEU A 154 -6.17 19.42 -13.67
C LEU A 154 -5.70 18.56 -12.48
N LEU A 155 -5.98 18.99 -11.26
CA LEU A 155 -5.60 18.27 -10.04
C LEU A 155 -6.73 17.35 -9.55
N GLU A 156 -8.00 17.75 -9.72
CA GLU A 156 -9.19 17.02 -9.29
C GLU A 156 -9.36 15.71 -10.06
N GLU A 157 -9.33 15.77 -11.41
CA GLU A 157 -9.50 14.58 -12.26
C GLU A 157 -8.54 13.42 -11.90
N PRO A 158 -7.20 13.62 -11.82
CA PRO A 158 -6.31 12.55 -11.42
C PRO A 158 -6.49 12.13 -9.96
N HIS A 159 -6.90 13.03 -9.07
CA HIS A 159 -7.15 12.71 -7.66
C HIS A 159 -8.33 11.74 -7.51
N GLU A 160 -9.45 12.03 -8.18
CA GLU A 160 -10.64 11.17 -8.17
C GLU A 160 -10.40 9.82 -8.87
N LEU A 161 -9.69 9.84 -10.01
CA LEU A 161 -9.32 8.62 -10.73
C LEU A 161 -8.46 7.71 -9.86
N ILE A 162 -7.42 8.27 -9.23
CA ILE A 162 -6.51 7.47 -8.40
C ILE A 162 -7.22 7.01 -7.13
N TYR A 163 -8.09 7.82 -6.52
CA TYR A 163 -8.96 7.36 -5.43
C TYR A 163 -9.74 6.10 -5.82
N SER A 164 -10.37 6.10 -7.00
CA SER A 164 -11.15 4.95 -7.50
C SER A 164 -10.27 3.70 -7.69
N LEU A 165 -9.07 3.87 -8.26
CA LEU A 165 -8.10 2.79 -8.44
C LEU A 165 -7.57 2.25 -7.11
N LEU A 166 -7.27 3.13 -6.15
CA LEU A 166 -6.80 2.75 -4.81
C LEU A 166 -7.90 2.01 -4.03
N MET A 167 -9.16 2.40 -4.17
CA MET A 167 -10.28 1.67 -3.55
C MET A 167 -10.33 0.21 -4.05
N GLY A 168 -10.27 0.02 -5.38
CA GLY A 168 -10.21 -1.31 -5.98
C GLY A 168 -8.99 -2.10 -5.49
N PHE A 169 -7.83 -1.46 -5.42
CA PHE A 169 -6.62 -2.08 -4.87
C PHE A 169 -6.79 -2.50 -3.42
N VAL A 170 -7.35 -1.66 -2.54
CA VAL A 170 -7.56 -1.99 -1.12
C VAL A 170 -8.46 -3.22 -0.98
N CYS A 171 -9.56 -3.29 -1.74
CA CYS A 171 -10.43 -4.47 -1.74
C CYS A 171 -9.68 -5.73 -2.17
N VAL A 172 -8.94 -5.68 -3.28
CA VAL A 172 -8.15 -6.81 -3.78
C VAL A 172 -7.04 -7.18 -2.80
N HIS A 173 -6.40 -6.20 -2.18
CA HIS A 173 -5.31 -6.40 -1.22
C HIS A 173 -5.80 -7.15 0.02
N ILE A 174 -6.93 -6.74 0.59
CA ILE A 174 -7.55 -7.42 1.74
C ILE A 174 -8.06 -8.82 1.34
N ALA A 175 -8.70 -8.95 0.17
CA ALA A 175 -9.15 -10.25 -0.32
C ALA A 175 -7.98 -11.22 -0.54
N ALA A 176 -6.87 -10.74 -1.12
CA ALA A 176 -5.65 -11.52 -1.30
C ALA A 176 -5.04 -11.93 0.04
N LEU A 177 -5.03 -11.03 1.04
CA LEU A 177 -4.56 -11.33 2.39
C LEU A 177 -5.36 -12.50 3.00
N ILE A 178 -6.69 -12.39 2.99
CA ILE A 178 -7.59 -13.43 3.53
C ILE A 178 -7.43 -14.74 2.76
N TRP A 179 -7.34 -14.66 1.44
CA TRP A 179 -7.16 -15.83 0.57
C TRP A 179 -5.86 -16.57 0.87
N HIS A 180 -4.73 -15.87 0.94
CA HIS A 180 -3.43 -16.47 1.20
C HIS A 180 -3.32 -16.99 2.65
N GLU A 181 -3.92 -16.32 3.63
CA GLU A 181 -3.94 -16.81 5.00
C GLU A 181 -4.74 -18.12 5.13
N ASN A 182 -5.88 -18.24 4.42
CA ASN A 182 -6.68 -19.46 4.41
C ASN A 182 -6.06 -20.60 3.58
N LYS A 183 -5.55 -20.28 2.38
CA LYS A 183 -5.02 -21.27 1.42
C LYS A 183 -3.64 -21.75 1.82
N ASP A 184 -2.73 -20.82 2.09
CA ASP A 184 -1.32 -21.13 2.33
C ASP A 184 -1.03 -21.34 3.82
N ARG A 185 -2.03 -21.13 4.69
CA ARG A 185 -1.94 -21.30 6.16
C ARG A 185 -0.76 -20.56 6.80
N MET A 186 -0.36 -19.44 6.19
CA MET A 186 0.70 -18.57 6.70
C MET A 186 0.06 -17.33 7.34
N PRO A 187 0.42 -16.98 8.59
CA PRO A 187 -0.16 -15.82 9.27
C PRO A 187 0.47 -14.52 8.74
N LEU A 188 0.01 -14.09 7.57
CA LEU A 188 0.53 -12.91 6.86
C LEU A 188 0.20 -11.62 7.59
N ALA A 189 -1.03 -11.47 8.12
CA ALA A 189 -1.42 -10.29 8.90
C ALA A 189 -0.58 -10.16 10.18
N GLN A 190 -0.34 -11.29 10.86
CA GLN A 190 0.51 -11.33 12.06
C GLN A 190 1.95 -10.89 11.76
N SER A 191 2.45 -11.11 10.55
CA SER A 191 3.80 -10.70 10.18
C SER A 191 4.00 -9.18 10.22
N MET A 192 2.95 -8.41 9.95
CA MET A 192 2.98 -6.95 10.01
C MET A 192 2.85 -6.41 11.44
N VAL A 193 2.32 -7.20 12.38
CA VAL A 193 2.23 -6.83 13.80
C VAL A 193 3.48 -7.29 14.57
N THR A 194 3.96 -8.50 14.29
CA THR A 194 5.06 -9.14 15.03
C THR A 194 6.43 -8.94 14.38
N GLY A 195 6.46 -8.64 13.08
CA GLY A 195 7.69 -8.49 12.30
C GLY A 195 8.30 -9.82 11.87
N TYR A 196 7.72 -10.94 12.28
CA TYR A 196 8.16 -12.28 11.91
C TYR A 196 7.33 -12.79 10.75
N GLN A 197 8.01 -13.20 9.69
CA GLN A 197 7.41 -13.92 8.58
C GLN A 197 7.64 -15.41 8.78
N TYR A 198 6.63 -16.20 8.37
CA TYR A 198 6.60 -17.64 8.52
C TYR A 198 6.54 -18.28 7.13
N GLU A 199 7.28 -19.36 6.94
CA GLU A 199 7.28 -20.18 5.74
C GLU A 199 7.07 -21.64 6.16
N ILE A 200 6.27 -22.40 5.42
CA ILE A 200 6.08 -23.82 5.68
C ILE A 200 7.36 -24.56 5.32
N GLU A 201 7.93 -25.26 6.30
CA GLU A 201 9.09 -26.10 6.09
C GLU A 201 8.61 -27.40 5.44
N THR A 202 8.82 -27.53 4.13
CA THR A 202 8.52 -28.78 3.42
C THR A 202 9.49 -29.84 3.91
N SER A 203 8.98 -30.84 4.64
CA SER A 203 9.78 -31.98 5.09
C SER A 203 10.45 -32.64 3.89
N SER A 204 11.73 -33.01 4.03
CA SER A 204 12.54 -33.67 3.00
C SER A 204 11.93 -34.96 2.42
N ALA A 205 10.90 -35.52 3.06
CA ALA A 205 10.14 -36.67 2.54
C ALA A 205 9.32 -36.36 1.26
N ASP A 206 8.81 -35.13 1.08
CA ASP A 206 8.02 -34.74 -0.11
C ASP A 206 8.90 -34.41 -1.33
N SER A 207 10.19 -34.20 -1.12
CA SER A 207 11.15 -33.95 -2.22
C SER A 207 11.54 -35.22 -2.97
N LEU A 208 11.34 -36.40 -2.36
CA LEU A 208 11.68 -37.70 -2.96
C LEU A 208 10.53 -38.29 -3.78
N THR A 209 9.27 -37.90 -3.52
CA THR A 209 8.10 -38.40 -4.27
C THR A 209 7.85 -37.63 -5.57
N ASN A 210 8.41 -36.42 -5.72
CA ASN A 210 8.27 -35.59 -6.93
C ASN A 210 9.35 -35.83 -8.00
N VAL A 211 10.37 -36.65 -7.69
CA VAL A 211 11.40 -37.05 -8.67
C VAL A 211 10.97 -38.28 -9.47
N ASP A 212 10.03 -39.07 -8.95
CA ASP A 212 9.63 -40.36 -9.54
C ASP A 212 8.42 -40.30 -10.49
N ASN A 213 7.87 -39.09 -10.76
CA ASN A 213 6.71 -38.90 -11.64
C ASN A 213 7.00 -37.99 -12.86
N THR A 214 8.23 -38.06 -13.40
CA THR A 214 8.56 -37.53 -14.74
C THR A 214 8.09 -38.48 -15.84
#